data_AF-A0A4Y2JUQ2-F1
#
_entry.id   AF-A0A4Y2JUQ2-F1
#
_cell.length_a   1.000
_cell.length_b   1.000
_cell.length_c   1.000
_cell.angle_alpha   90.00
_cell.angle_beta   90.00
_cell.angle_gamma   90.00
#
_symmetry.space_group_name_H-M   'P 1'
#
loop_
_entity.id
_entity.type
_entity.pdbx_description
1 polymer ?
#
loop_
_entity_poly.entity_id
_entity_poly.type
_entity_poly.pdbx_seq_one_letter_code
_entity_poly.pdbx_strand_id
1 'polypeptide(L)' 'MQAGEYFAILADETKDLSKKEQLSIAVCYLYDGNIHEEFLCIEELETLDAE' A
#
# COMPACT_ATOMS: atom_id res chain seq x y z
N MET A 1 -5.45 21.66 3.79
CA MET A 1 -5.40 20.19 3.97
C MET A 1 -4.95 19.97 5.39
N GLN A 2 -5.84 19.56 6.29
CA GLN A 2 -5.43 19.17 7.63
C GLN A 2 -4.71 17.83 7.44
N ALA A 3 -3.40 17.82 7.67
CA ALA A 3 -2.62 16.59 7.62
C ALA A 3 -3.28 15.61 8.60
N GLY A 4 -3.69 14.43 8.12
CA GLY A 4 -4.18 13.38 9.02
C GLY A 4 -3.11 13.16 10.09
N GLU A 5 -3.50 13.26 11.36
CA GLU A 5 -2.54 13.21 12.48
C GLU A 5 -1.76 11.88 12.51
N TYR A 6 -2.35 10.83 11.96
CA TYR A 6 -1.78 9.50 11.83
C TYR A 6 -2.21 8.86 10.52
N PHE A 7 -1.26 8.23 9.82
CA PHE A 7 -1.53 7.37 8.68
C PHE A 7 -0.64 6.12 8.76
N ALA A 8 -1.09 5.05 8.13
CA ALA A 8 -0.33 3.84 7.88
C ALA A 8 -0.22 3.63 6.37
N ILE A 9 0.92 3.12 5.93
CA ILE A 9 1.07 2.55 4.59
C ILE A 9 0.77 1.06 4.71
N LEU A 10 -0.20 0.60 3.94
CA LEU A 10 -0.47 -0.81 3.73
C LEU A 10 0.32 -1.23 2.49
N ALA A 11 1.17 -2.24 2.68
CA ALA A 11 1.99 -2.80 1.61
C ALA A 11 1.77 -4.31 1.61
N ASP A 12 1.27 -4.85 0.50
CA ASP A 12 1.00 -6.27 0.34
C ASP A 12 1.72 -6.81 -0.90
N GLU A 13 2.48 -7.88 -0.69
CA GLU A 13 3.24 -8.57 -1.72
C GLU A 13 2.39 -9.69 -2.31
N THR A 14 2.24 -9.67 -3.63
CA THR A 14 1.45 -10.66 -4.35
C THR A 14 2.08 -11.01 -5.69
N LYS A 15 1.80 -12.22 -6.19
CA LYS A 15 2.21 -12.63 -7.54
C LYS A 15 1.06 -12.45 -8.50
N ASP A 16 1.35 -11.92 -9.68
CA ASP A 16 0.38 -11.92 -10.76
C ASP A 16 0.24 -13.30 -11.43
N LEU A 17 -0.66 -13.38 -12.42
CA LEU A 17 -0.88 -14.61 -13.20
C LEU A 17 0.37 -15.05 -14.00
N SER A 18 1.32 -14.14 -14.25
CA SER A 18 2.61 -14.43 -14.89
C SER A 18 3.72 -14.81 -13.89
N LYS A 19 3.38 -14.89 -12.60
CA LYS A 19 4.26 -15.18 -11.45
C LYS A 19 5.31 -14.10 -11.18
N LYS A 20 5.08 -12.87 -11.66
CA LYS A 20 5.89 -11.72 -11.31
C LYS A 20 5.44 -11.19 -9.95
N GLU A 21 6.41 -10.88 -9.09
CA GLU A 21 6.14 -10.25 -7.81
C GLU A 21 5.63 -8.82 -8.04
N GLN A 22 4.68 -8.41 -7.22
CA GLN A 22 4.07 -7.10 -7.25
C GLN A 22 3.87 -6.60 -5.83
N LEU A 23 4.12 -5.30 -5.62
CA LEU A 23 3.81 -4.62 -4.37
C LEU A 23 2.59 -3.75 -4.57
N SER A 24 1.48 -4.09 -3.93
CA SER A 24 0.33 -3.19 -3.84
C SER A 24 0.50 -2.25 -2.66
N ILE A 25 0.22 -0.96 -2.87
CA ILE A 25 0.40 0.09 -1.86
C ILE A 25 -0.91 0.85 -1.70
N ALA A 26 -1.37 0.96 -0.45
CA ALA A 26 -2.48 1.81 -0.05
C ALA A 26 -2.12 2.67 1.16
N VAL A 27 -2.79 3.80 1.32
CA VAL A 27 -2.71 4.62 2.53
C VAL A 27 -3.98 4.46 3.35
N CYS A 28 -3.81 4.20 4.64
CA CYS A 28 -4.89 4.14 5.62
C CYS A 28 -4.73 5.31 6.59
N TYR A 29 -5.73 6.18 6.73
CA TYR A 29 -5.62 7.38 7.58
C TYR A 29 -6.93 7.70 8.31
N LEU A 30 -6.81 8.34 9.48
CA LEU A 30 -7.96 8.83 10.25
C LEU A 30 -8.29 10.27 9.82
N TYR A 31 -9.50 10.48 9.32
CA TYR A 31 -10.00 11.81 9.00
C TYR A 31 -11.47 11.94 9.37
N ASP A 32 -11.78 13.02 10.11
CA ASP A 32 -13.13 13.30 10.61
C ASP A 32 -13.74 12.13 11.40
N GLY A 33 -12.93 11.50 12.26
CA GLY A 33 -13.34 10.34 13.08
C GLY A 33 -13.59 9.05 12.29
N ASN A 34 -13.33 9.05 10.98
CA ASN A 34 -13.53 7.90 10.10
C ASN A 34 -12.18 7.40 9.56
N ILE A 35 -12.06 6.08 9.42
CA ILE A 35 -10.92 5.46 8.75
C ILE A 35 -11.16 5.53 7.24
N HIS A 36 -10.19 6.08 6.52
CA HIS A 36 -10.17 6.11 5.06
C HIS A 36 -9.04 5.22 4.57
N GLU A 37 -9.30 4.52 3.48
CA GLU A 37 -8.32 3.69 2.79
C GLU A 37 -8.32 4.09 1.31
N GLU A 38 -7.15 4.47 0.79
CA GLU A 38 -6.97 4.89 -0.59
C GLU A 38 -5.86 4.10 -1.25
N PHE A 39 -6.19 3.44 -2.37
CA PHE A 39 -5.23 2.75 -3.20
C PHE A 39 -4.33 3.76 -3.92
N LEU A 40 -3.01 3.56 -3.85
CA LEU A 40 -2.02 4.43 -4.48
C LEU A 40 -1.52 3.84 -5.79
N CYS A 41 -0.93 2.63 -5.75
CA CYS A 41 -0.38 1.98 -6.93
C CYS A 41 -0.10 0.48 -6.70
N ILE A 42 0.23 -0.18 -7.81
CA ILE A 42 0.91 -1.47 -7.85
C ILE A 42 2.23 -1.25 -8.60
N GLU A 43 3.33 -1.72 -8.02
CA GLU A 43 4.65 -1.73 -8.65
C GLU A 43 5.07 -3.17 -8.95
N GLU A 44 5.59 -3.41 -10.16
CA GLU A 44 6.24 -4.69 -10.50
C GLU A 44 7.59 -4.76 -9.79
N LEU A 45 7.89 -5.90 -9.17
CA LEU A 45 9.14 -6.14 -8.46
C LEU A 45 9.95 -7.19 -9.22
N GLU A 46 11.24 -6.92 -9.44
CA GLU A 46 12.12 -7.87 -10.13
C GLU A 46 12.53 -9.05 -9.22
N THR A 47 12.79 -8.76 -7.94
CA THR A 47 13.02 -9.70 -6.83
C THR A 47 13.11 -8.88 -5.54
N LEU A 48 12.39 -9.26 -4.48
CA LEU A 48 12.46 -8.58 -3.18
C LEU A 48 12.81 -9.61 -2.11
N ASP A 49 14.11 -9.71 -1.84
CA ASP A 49 14.63 -10.54 -0.76
C ASP A 49 14.60 -9.67 0.50
N ALA A 50 13.66 -9.92 1.41
CA ALA A 50 13.76 -9.41 2.77
C ALA A 50 14.78 -10.29 3.52
N GLU A 51 16.06 -9.91 3.51
CA GLU A 51 17.05 -10.45 4.46
C GLU A 51 16.76 -9.99 5.89
#